data_AF-A0A5J6PZE6-F1
#
_entry.id   AF-A0A5J6PZE6-F1
#
_cell.length_a   1.000
_cell.length_b   1.000
_cell.length_c   1.000
_cell.angle_alpha   90.00
_cell.angle_beta   90.00
_cell.angle_gamma   90.00
#
_symmetry.space_group_name_H-M   'P 1'
#
loop_
_entity.id
_entity.type
_entity.pdbx_description
1 polymer ?
#
loop_
_entity_poly.entity_id
_entity_poly.type
_entity_poly.pdbx_seq_one_letter_code
_entity_poly.pdbx_strand_id
1 'polypeptide(L)'
;MIRRRTGLIALMSVGGGVLAVAVASPFLGAPSVASLITDSPKEVMDQAWQIVFRDYLDTNGNYDAGRWRTLRRDLLARSYGSPDESYEAIRGMLASLDDPYTRFLDPQEFKEMQIDTSGELTGVGIQLSLDKDTKELVVVSPIEGTPASRAGVQPKDVIVAIDGRSTKGMTTEDAVKLIRGKRGTTVTLSLRRRGSVMQVPLERDRIEIHAVNHQVNTTPDGRKVGYIRLKQFNANATKEMRAAIKELESQEVDGYVLDLRSNPGGLLMASVEIARQWLDEGTIVSTKTRDGIQDVKRANGRALTEAPVVILVNEGSASASEILSGALQDNDRAVLVGQKTFGKGLVQSVRSLSDGSGMTVTIAKYLTPDGNDIHKHGIRPDVPAEMTKKEIESLTVEDLGSSKDSQYRVAESTLVKQLRAAAGAATGFDPSSANLPAALGPAQR
;
A
#
# COMPACT_ATOMS: atom_id res chain seq x y z
N MET A 1 -0.03 -66.02 -47.59
CA MET A 1 -0.94 -65.16 -48.38
C MET A 1 -0.40 -63.73 -48.33
N ILE A 2 0.70 -63.45 -49.05
CA ILE A 2 0.75 -62.71 -50.33
C ILE A 2 0.10 -61.31 -50.14
N ARG A 3 0.77 -60.28 -49.58
CA ARG A 3 1.89 -59.46 -50.11
C ARG A 3 1.75 -59.11 -51.60
N ARG A 4 1.72 -57.82 -51.94
CA ARG A 4 2.86 -57.16 -52.63
C ARG A 4 2.71 -55.66 -52.79
N ARG A 5 3.76 -54.97 -52.36
CA ARG A 5 4.27 -53.72 -52.94
C ARG A 5 4.58 -53.93 -54.42
N THR A 6 4.46 -52.86 -55.19
CA THR A 6 5.29 -52.61 -56.37
C THR A 6 5.58 -51.11 -56.43
N GLY A 7 6.85 -50.76 -56.44
CA GLY A 7 7.33 -49.50 -56.96
C GLY A 7 7.98 -49.75 -58.33
N LEU A 8 8.15 -48.67 -59.10
CA LEU A 8 9.25 -48.31 -60.03
C LEU A 8 8.70 -47.15 -60.91
N ILE A 9 9.21 -45.93 -60.81
CA ILE A 9 10.43 -45.36 -61.45
C ILE A 9 10.27 -45.07 -62.96
N ALA A 10 10.75 -43.88 -63.34
CA ALA A 10 11.18 -43.41 -64.67
C ALA A 10 10.08 -43.01 -65.69
N LEU A 11 10.26 -42.02 -66.57
CA LEU A 11 11.17 -40.88 -66.74
C LEU A 11 10.57 -40.09 -67.93
N MET A 12 10.76 -38.77 -67.91
CA MET A 12 10.75 -37.80 -69.01
C MET A 12 10.33 -38.23 -70.43
N SER A 13 9.44 -37.44 -71.04
CA SER A 13 9.80 -36.75 -72.29
C SER A 13 8.90 -35.53 -72.57
N VAL A 14 9.54 -34.55 -73.20
CA VAL A 14 9.14 -33.18 -73.49
C VAL A 14 8.13 -33.13 -74.64
N GLY A 15 7.13 -32.26 -74.54
CA GLY A 15 6.25 -31.91 -75.66
C GLY A 15 5.44 -30.67 -75.33
N GLY A 16 5.89 -29.51 -75.80
CA GLY A 16 5.30 -28.21 -75.54
C GLY A 16 3.85 -28.09 -76.05
N GLY A 17 3.01 -27.52 -75.20
CA GLY A 17 1.72 -26.96 -75.54
C GLY A 17 1.49 -25.75 -74.64
N VAL A 18 1.48 -24.56 -75.24
CA VAL A 18 1.16 -23.31 -74.57
C VAL A 18 -0.27 -23.42 -74.02
N LEU A 19 -0.41 -23.64 -72.72
CA LEU A 19 -1.67 -23.41 -72.02
C LEU A 19 -1.56 -22.06 -71.32
N ALA A 20 -2.29 -21.09 -71.84
CA ALA A 20 -2.54 -19.83 -71.16
C ALA A 20 -3.19 -20.11 -69.80
N VAL A 21 -2.39 -20.06 -68.74
CA VAL A 21 -2.92 -20.03 -67.37
C VAL A 21 -3.50 -18.64 -67.20
N ALA A 22 -4.84 -18.56 -67.23
CA ALA A 22 -5.55 -17.41 -66.76
C ALA A 22 -5.07 -17.11 -65.35
N VAL A 23 -4.32 -16.02 -65.20
CA VAL A 23 -4.03 -15.41 -63.91
C VAL A 23 -5.37 -14.90 -63.42
N ALA A 24 -6.10 -15.74 -62.69
CA ALA A 24 -7.18 -15.28 -61.85
C ALA A 24 -6.52 -14.41 -60.78
N SER A 25 -6.44 -13.11 -61.05
CA SER A 25 -6.15 -12.12 -60.04
C SER A 25 -7.11 -12.41 -58.88
N PRO A 26 -6.62 -12.73 -57.67
CA PRO A 26 -7.48 -12.58 -56.53
C PRO A 26 -7.82 -11.09 -56.50
N PHE A 27 -9.09 -10.79 -56.78
CA PHE A 27 -9.66 -9.48 -56.51
C PHE A 27 -9.14 -9.08 -55.14
N LEU A 28 -8.48 -7.92 -55.09
CA LEU A 28 -8.23 -7.17 -53.87
C LEU A 28 -9.60 -6.79 -53.29
N GLY A 29 -10.28 -7.77 -52.69
CA GLY A 29 -11.13 -7.49 -51.54
C GLY A 29 -10.15 -7.04 -50.48
N ALA A 30 -10.05 -5.72 -50.29
CA ALA A 30 -9.42 -5.18 -49.11
C ALA A 30 -9.87 -6.03 -47.92
N PRO A 31 -8.98 -6.45 -47.01
CA PRO A 31 -9.46 -6.99 -45.76
C PRO A 31 -10.41 -5.91 -45.24
N SER A 32 -11.69 -6.29 -45.05
CA SER A 32 -12.57 -5.49 -44.21
C SER A 32 -11.72 -5.14 -43.01
N VAL A 33 -11.63 -3.85 -42.71
CA VAL A 33 -11.00 -3.37 -41.49
C VAL A 33 -11.77 -4.03 -40.36
N ALA A 34 -11.40 -5.26 -40.04
CA ALA A 34 -11.41 -5.77 -38.70
C ALA A 34 -10.43 -4.84 -38.02
N SER A 35 -10.94 -3.69 -37.63
CA SER A 35 -10.40 -2.89 -36.57
C SER A 35 -10.09 -3.91 -35.48
N LEU A 36 -8.81 -4.25 -35.36
CA LEU A 36 -8.27 -4.65 -34.08
C LEU A 36 -8.54 -3.44 -33.18
N ILE A 37 -9.74 -3.41 -32.61
CA ILE A 37 -10.09 -2.51 -31.52
C ILE A 37 -9.41 -3.14 -30.31
N THR A 38 -8.11 -2.95 -30.24
CA THR A 38 -7.37 -2.93 -28.99
C THR A 38 -7.30 -1.45 -28.64
N ASP A 39 -7.78 -1.08 -27.46
CA ASP A 39 -7.92 0.30 -26.94
C ASP A 39 -9.15 1.09 -27.41
N SER A 40 -10.36 0.53 -27.28
CA SER A 40 -11.51 1.43 -27.15
C SER A 40 -11.60 1.91 -25.70
N PRO A 41 -11.68 3.22 -25.43
CA PRO A 41 -12.00 3.74 -24.10
C PRO A 41 -13.27 3.13 -23.47
N LYS A 42 -14.15 2.57 -24.30
CA LYS A 42 -15.35 1.84 -23.89
C LYS A 42 -15.04 0.50 -23.23
N GLU A 43 -13.93 -0.14 -23.56
CA GLU A 43 -13.52 -1.42 -22.95
C GLU A 43 -13.14 -1.22 -21.47
N VAL A 44 -12.26 -0.26 -21.19
CA VAL A 44 -11.83 0.11 -19.83
C VAL A 44 -13.02 0.50 -18.97
N MET A 45 -13.94 1.28 -19.54
CA MET A 45 -15.18 1.67 -18.90
C MET A 45 -16.11 0.49 -18.62
N ASP A 46 -16.22 -0.45 -19.55
CA ASP A 46 -17.00 -1.67 -19.34
C ASP A 46 -16.39 -2.54 -18.23
N GLN A 47 -15.06 -2.70 -18.21
CA GLN A 47 -14.35 -3.40 -17.15
C GLN A 47 -14.61 -2.77 -15.78
N ALA A 48 -14.45 -1.45 -15.66
CA ALA A 48 -14.72 -0.72 -14.42
C ALA A 48 -16.17 -0.91 -13.96
N TRP A 49 -17.13 -0.82 -14.89
CA TRP A 49 -18.54 -1.05 -14.61
C TRP A 49 -18.81 -2.47 -14.10
N GLN A 50 -18.25 -3.49 -14.78
CA GLN A 50 -18.43 -4.90 -14.46
C GLN A 50 -17.85 -5.24 -13.09
N ILE A 51 -16.69 -4.68 -12.75
CA ILE A 51 -16.05 -4.85 -11.45
C ILE A 51 -16.98 -4.38 -10.33
N VAL A 52 -17.56 -3.16 -10.45
CA VAL A 52 -18.51 -2.66 -9.45
C VAL A 52 -19.75 -3.54 -9.40
N PHE A 53 -20.34 -3.86 -10.55
CA PHE A 53 -21.55 -4.66 -10.62
C PHE A 53 -21.40 -6.01 -9.91
N ARG A 54 -20.24 -6.65 -10.07
CA ARG A 54 -19.95 -7.98 -9.51
C ARG A 54 -19.50 -7.93 -8.04
N ASP A 55 -18.64 -7.00 -7.67
CA ASP A 55 -17.89 -7.10 -6.41
C ASP A 55 -18.27 -6.03 -5.38
N TYR A 56 -18.92 -4.93 -5.78
CA TYR A 56 -19.09 -3.77 -4.90
C TYR A 56 -19.96 -4.08 -3.68
N LEU A 57 -19.44 -3.76 -2.50
CA LEU A 57 -20.17 -3.71 -1.25
C LEU A 57 -20.71 -2.28 -1.05
N ASP A 58 -22.03 -2.15 -1.12
CA ASP A 58 -22.71 -0.92 -0.73
C ASP A 58 -22.76 -0.80 0.79
N THR A 59 -22.21 0.31 1.30
CA THR A 59 -22.16 0.64 2.73
C THR A 59 -22.97 1.87 3.11
N ASN A 60 -23.49 2.61 2.11
CA ASN A 60 -24.25 3.84 2.31
C ASN A 60 -25.72 3.71 1.86
N GLY A 61 -26.08 2.64 1.16
CA GLY A 61 -27.43 2.36 0.66
C GLY A 61 -27.74 3.06 -0.65
N ASN A 62 -26.75 3.66 -1.32
CA ASN A 62 -26.96 4.45 -2.54
C ASN A 62 -26.87 3.61 -3.82
N TYR A 63 -26.43 2.35 -3.75
CA TYR A 63 -26.27 1.50 -4.92
C TYR A 63 -27.62 0.93 -5.38
N ASP A 64 -27.97 1.20 -6.64
CA ASP A 64 -29.11 0.56 -7.31
C ASP A 64 -28.65 -0.13 -8.61
N ALA A 65 -28.93 -1.43 -8.71
CA ALA A 65 -28.52 -2.24 -9.86
C ALA A 65 -29.23 -1.84 -11.16
N GLY A 66 -30.45 -1.29 -11.10
CA GLY A 66 -31.18 -0.79 -12.26
C GLY A 66 -30.54 0.48 -12.84
N ARG A 67 -30.26 1.44 -11.97
CA ARG A 67 -29.53 2.68 -12.26
C ARG A 67 -28.13 2.37 -12.75
N TRP A 68 -27.42 1.42 -12.14
CA TRP A 68 -26.08 1.02 -12.57
C TRP A 68 -26.08 0.48 -14.01
N ARG A 69 -27.05 -0.37 -14.37
CA ARG A 69 -27.20 -0.85 -15.77
C ARG A 69 -27.53 0.28 -16.74
N THR A 70 -28.32 1.25 -16.30
CA THR A 70 -28.66 2.44 -17.11
C THR A 70 -27.43 3.31 -17.35
N LEU A 71 -26.63 3.59 -16.31
CA LEU A 71 -25.36 4.31 -16.44
C LEU A 71 -24.43 3.66 -17.47
N ARG A 72 -24.29 2.32 -17.45
CA ARG A 72 -23.51 1.59 -18.46
C ARG A 72 -23.96 1.88 -19.88
N ARG A 73 -25.27 1.76 -20.13
CA ARG A 73 -25.85 1.96 -21.46
C ARG A 73 -25.62 3.39 -21.94
N ASP A 74 -25.85 4.36 -21.08
CA ASP A 74 -25.71 5.78 -21.41
C ASP A 74 -24.25 6.16 -21.68
N LEU A 75 -23.32 5.59 -20.94
CA LEU A 75 -21.89 5.75 -21.14
C LEU A 75 -21.40 5.10 -22.44
N LEU A 76 -21.77 3.84 -22.70
CA LEU A 76 -21.35 3.13 -23.91
C LEU A 76 -21.97 3.70 -25.19
N ALA A 77 -23.10 4.41 -25.09
CA ALA A 77 -23.73 5.11 -26.22
C ALA A 77 -22.99 6.40 -26.63
N ARG A 78 -22.18 7.00 -25.76
CA ARG A 78 -21.41 8.23 -26.06
C ARG A 78 -20.21 7.94 -26.94
N SER A 79 -19.71 8.99 -27.59
CA SER A 79 -18.42 9.01 -28.27
C SER A 79 -17.43 9.79 -27.40
N TYR A 80 -16.17 9.36 -27.39
CA TYR A 80 -15.09 9.96 -26.60
C TYR A 80 -13.97 10.37 -27.54
N GLY A 81 -13.57 11.64 -27.48
CA GLY A 81 -12.52 12.22 -28.33
C GLY A 81 -11.11 11.94 -27.84
N SER A 82 -10.94 11.58 -26.56
CA SER A 82 -9.66 11.23 -25.94
C SER A 82 -9.80 10.22 -24.79
N PRO A 83 -8.71 9.56 -24.37
CA PRO A 83 -8.69 8.77 -23.14
C PRO A 83 -9.10 9.58 -21.91
N ASP A 84 -8.63 10.82 -21.78
CA ASP A 84 -8.96 11.68 -20.63
C ASP A 84 -10.48 11.91 -20.50
N GLU A 85 -11.19 12.12 -21.62
CA GLU A 85 -12.64 12.27 -21.61
C GLU A 85 -13.34 10.99 -21.10
N SER A 86 -12.80 9.82 -21.46
CA SER A 86 -13.31 8.55 -20.96
C SER A 86 -13.03 8.33 -19.48
N TYR A 87 -11.86 8.74 -19.00
CA TYR A 87 -11.49 8.64 -17.59
C TYR A 87 -12.38 9.52 -16.73
N GLU A 88 -12.68 10.74 -17.16
CA GLU A 88 -13.64 11.61 -16.47
C GLU A 88 -15.04 11.01 -16.44
N ALA A 89 -15.46 10.34 -17.50
CA ALA A 89 -16.74 9.64 -17.52
C ALA A 89 -16.78 8.43 -16.55
N ILE A 90 -15.68 7.68 -16.44
CA ILE A 90 -15.53 6.61 -15.45
C ILE A 90 -15.54 7.21 -14.03
N ARG A 91 -14.78 8.27 -13.77
CA ARG A 91 -14.76 8.96 -12.47
C ARG A 91 -16.17 9.44 -12.09
N GLY A 92 -16.91 10.04 -13.03
CA GLY A 92 -18.30 10.44 -12.83
C GLY A 92 -19.25 9.27 -12.54
N MET A 93 -19.06 8.13 -13.21
CA MET A 93 -19.81 6.90 -12.93
C MET A 93 -19.56 6.43 -11.50
N LEU A 94 -18.29 6.34 -11.07
CA LEU A 94 -17.92 5.87 -9.74
C LEU A 94 -18.34 6.86 -8.64
N ALA A 95 -18.30 8.16 -8.90
CA ALA A 95 -18.77 9.17 -7.97
C ALA A 95 -20.25 9.00 -7.57
N SER A 96 -21.07 8.38 -8.44
CA SER A 96 -22.48 8.08 -8.10
C SER A 96 -22.66 7.03 -7.00
N LEU A 97 -21.59 6.31 -6.62
CA LEU A 97 -21.60 5.37 -5.51
C LEU A 97 -21.47 6.06 -4.15
N ASP A 98 -21.06 7.33 -4.09
CA ASP A 98 -20.78 8.06 -2.85
C ASP A 98 -19.85 7.28 -1.89
N ASP A 99 -18.87 6.60 -2.49
CA ASP A 99 -17.80 5.87 -1.80
C ASP A 99 -16.44 6.43 -2.23
N PRO A 100 -15.75 7.19 -1.36
CA PRO A 100 -14.46 7.79 -1.71
C PRO A 100 -13.33 6.76 -1.88
N TYR A 101 -13.56 5.50 -1.49
CA TYR A 101 -12.59 4.41 -1.62
C TYR A 101 -12.75 3.60 -2.90
N THR A 102 -13.86 3.78 -3.63
CA THR A 102 -14.07 3.18 -4.95
C THR A 102 -13.74 4.21 -6.02
N ARG A 103 -12.51 4.16 -6.55
CA ARG A 103 -12.01 5.15 -7.50
C ARG A 103 -11.22 4.54 -8.64
N PHE A 104 -11.29 5.20 -9.79
CA PHE A 104 -10.43 4.98 -10.93
C PHE A 104 -9.06 5.62 -10.68
N LEU A 105 -8.03 4.98 -11.20
CA LEU A 105 -6.64 5.41 -11.16
C LEU A 105 -6.16 5.38 -12.59
N ASP A 106 -5.74 6.51 -13.14
CA ASP A 106 -5.08 6.50 -14.44
C ASP A 106 -3.77 5.68 -14.38
N PRO A 107 -3.13 5.35 -15.52
CA PRO A 107 -1.93 4.51 -15.52
C PRO A 107 -0.79 5.06 -14.64
N GLN A 108 -0.70 6.37 -14.47
CA GLN A 108 0.31 7.00 -13.63
C GLN A 108 -0.06 6.87 -12.14
N GLU A 109 -1.29 7.23 -11.76
CA GLU A 109 -1.80 7.07 -10.39
C GLU A 109 -1.72 5.61 -9.93
N PHE A 110 -2.04 4.67 -10.83
CA PHE A 110 -1.99 3.24 -10.54
C PHE A 110 -0.57 2.75 -10.30
N LYS A 111 0.39 3.22 -11.11
CA LYS A 111 1.81 2.92 -10.93
C LYS A 111 2.36 3.48 -9.63
N GLU A 112 1.95 4.67 -9.22
CA GLU A 112 2.33 5.26 -7.93
C GLU A 112 1.82 4.42 -6.76
N MET A 113 0.56 3.99 -6.80
CA MET A 113 0.00 3.07 -5.80
C MET A 113 0.76 1.74 -5.71
N GLN A 114 1.19 1.18 -6.85
CA GLN A 114 2.00 -0.05 -6.88
C GLN A 114 3.38 0.15 -6.22
N ILE A 115 3.99 1.33 -6.40
CA ILE A 115 5.27 1.69 -5.76
C ILE A 115 5.12 1.80 -4.24
N ASP A 116 4.06 2.48 -3.77
CA ASP A 116 3.83 2.65 -2.33
C ASP A 116 3.60 1.32 -1.60
N THR A 117 2.96 0.36 -2.28
CA THR A 117 2.64 -0.96 -1.71
C THR A 117 3.80 -1.95 -1.80
N SER A 118 4.61 -1.90 -2.88
CA SER A 118 5.81 -2.72 -3.00
C SER A 118 6.88 -2.31 -1.97
N GLY A 119 6.87 -1.05 -1.51
CA GLY A 119 7.96 -0.51 -0.69
C GLY A 119 9.25 -0.33 -1.49
N GLU A 120 9.16 -0.37 -2.80
CA GLU A 120 10.27 -0.27 -3.73
C GLU A 120 10.00 0.83 -4.74
N LEU A 121 10.89 1.81 -4.80
CA LEU A 121 10.90 2.80 -5.88
C LEU A 121 12.21 2.67 -6.66
N THR A 122 12.17 2.95 -7.96
CA THR A 122 13.41 3.14 -8.73
C THR A 122 13.67 4.63 -8.88
N GLY A 123 14.84 5.09 -8.44
CA GLY A 123 15.20 6.49 -8.45
C GLY A 123 16.54 6.71 -7.77
N VAL A 124 16.73 7.91 -7.21
CA VAL A 124 18.01 8.30 -6.60
C VAL A 124 17.95 8.48 -5.09
N GLY A 125 16.74 8.40 -4.50
CA GLY A 125 16.54 8.46 -3.04
C GLY A 125 16.58 9.87 -2.45
N ILE A 126 15.75 10.78 -2.97
CA ILE A 126 15.65 12.17 -2.49
C ILE A 126 14.19 12.48 -2.14
N GLN A 127 13.96 13.11 -1.00
CA GLN A 127 12.71 13.77 -0.67
C GLN A 127 12.77 15.23 -1.13
N LEU A 128 11.75 15.64 -1.90
CA LEU A 128 11.66 16.97 -2.51
C LEU A 128 10.51 17.75 -1.90
N SER A 129 10.68 19.06 -1.88
CA SER A 129 9.59 19.99 -1.63
C SER A 129 9.75 21.20 -2.54
N LEU A 130 8.68 21.96 -2.69
CA LEU A 130 8.72 23.27 -3.29
C LEU A 130 8.88 24.31 -2.17
N ASP A 131 9.91 25.14 -2.25
CA ASP A 131 10.06 26.25 -1.31
C ASP A 131 8.84 27.18 -1.41
N LYS A 132 8.25 27.53 -0.26
CA LYS A 132 6.99 28.28 -0.23
C LYS A 132 7.14 29.68 -0.79
N ASP A 133 8.31 30.29 -0.63
CA ASP A 133 8.58 31.68 -0.98
C ASP A 133 9.20 31.78 -2.37
N THR A 134 10.26 31.01 -2.64
CA THR A 134 10.99 31.10 -3.91
C THR A 134 10.37 30.29 -5.03
N LYS A 135 9.48 29.34 -4.70
CA LYS A 135 8.92 28.33 -5.63
C LYS A 135 10.01 27.50 -6.32
N GLU A 136 11.18 27.39 -5.71
CA GLU A 136 12.25 26.53 -6.21
C GLU A 136 12.12 25.12 -5.65
N LEU A 137 12.57 24.12 -6.41
CA LEU A 137 12.65 22.74 -5.92
C LEU A 137 13.81 22.60 -4.95
N VAL A 138 13.51 22.18 -3.73
CA VAL A 138 14.47 22.01 -2.65
C VAL A 138 14.52 20.55 -2.19
N VAL A 139 15.73 20.10 -1.88
CA VAL A 139 15.95 18.82 -1.20
C VAL A 139 15.56 18.98 0.25
N VAL A 140 14.55 18.23 0.69
CA VAL A 140 14.21 18.11 2.11
C VAL A 140 15.27 17.28 2.81
N SER A 141 15.49 16.06 2.31
CA SER A 141 16.52 15.15 2.79
C SER A 141 16.87 14.11 1.73
N PRO A 142 18.15 13.69 1.64
CA PRO A 142 18.49 12.45 0.98
C PRO A 142 18.07 11.27 1.88
N ILE A 143 17.63 10.17 1.28
CA ILE A 143 17.36 8.93 2.01
C ILE A 143 18.70 8.25 2.27
N GLU A 144 18.98 7.87 3.52
CA GLU A 144 20.24 7.22 3.89
C GLU A 144 20.49 5.95 3.08
N GLY A 145 21.75 5.68 2.75
CA GLY A 145 22.12 4.46 2.00
C GLY A 145 21.68 4.45 0.54
N THR A 146 21.16 5.55 -0.01
CA THR A 146 20.75 5.68 -1.42
C THR A 146 21.80 6.38 -2.29
N PRO A 147 21.70 6.31 -3.64
CA PRO A 147 22.62 7.00 -4.54
C PRO A 147 22.82 8.49 -4.22
N ALA A 148 21.74 9.22 -3.92
CA ALA A 148 21.84 10.65 -3.58
C ALA A 148 22.57 10.91 -2.26
N SER A 149 22.29 10.11 -1.22
CA SER A 149 23.01 10.19 0.05
C SER A 149 24.51 9.92 -0.14
N ARG A 150 24.87 8.85 -0.85
CA ARG A 150 26.27 8.50 -1.17
C ARG A 150 26.97 9.57 -2.01
N ALA A 151 26.24 10.25 -2.88
CA ALA A 151 26.76 11.32 -3.73
C ALA A 151 26.88 12.67 -3.01
N GLY A 152 26.56 12.74 -1.71
CA GLY A 152 26.73 13.94 -0.89
C GLY A 152 25.69 15.03 -1.15
N VAL A 153 24.51 14.66 -1.66
CA VAL A 153 23.33 15.54 -1.68
C VAL A 153 22.98 15.89 -0.24
N GLN A 154 22.63 17.15 0.03
CA GLN A 154 22.36 17.64 1.39
C GLN A 154 20.96 18.26 1.49
N PRO A 155 20.37 18.25 2.70
CA PRO A 155 19.20 19.08 2.99
C PRO A 155 19.42 20.53 2.56
N LYS A 156 18.39 21.15 1.99
CA LYS A 156 18.35 22.53 1.46
C LYS A 156 19.15 22.78 0.19
N ASP A 157 19.69 21.74 -0.47
CA ASP A 157 20.15 21.92 -1.84
C ASP A 157 18.98 22.32 -2.75
N VAL A 158 19.20 23.32 -3.60
CA VAL A 158 18.20 23.74 -4.60
C VAL A 158 18.48 23.03 -5.92
N ILE A 159 17.53 22.26 -6.44
CA ILE A 159 17.66 21.61 -7.74
C ILE A 159 17.35 22.65 -8.81
N VAL A 160 18.37 23.10 -9.55
CA VAL A 160 18.23 24.13 -10.59
C VAL A 160 18.09 23.56 -12.01
N ALA A 161 18.56 22.33 -12.22
CA ALA A 161 18.34 21.59 -13.46
C ALA A 161 18.40 20.06 -13.24
N ILE A 162 17.66 19.32 -14.08
CA ILE A 162 17.66 17.85 -14.16
C ILE A 162 18.01 17.47 -15.59
N ASP A 163 19.12 16.74 -15.80
CA ASP A 163 19.67 16.42 -17.12
C ASP A 163 19.80 17.67 -18.03
N GLY A 164 20.24 18.78 -17.44
CA GLY A 164 20.40 20.07 -18.13
C GLY A 164 19.10 20.85 -18.37
N ARG A 165 17.92 20.27 -18.12
CA ARG A 165 16.64 20.97 -18.20
C ARG A 165 16.40 21.78 -16.94
N SER A 166 16.17 23.09 -17.08
CA SER A 166 15.86 23.97 -15.95
C SER A 166 14.61 23.51 -15.21
N THR A 167 14.66 23.58 -13.88
CA THR A 167 13.55 23.26 -12.97
C THR A 167 12.62 24.44 -12.69
N LYS A 168 12.88 25.61 -13.26
CA LYS A 168 12.07 26.81 -13.00
C LYS A 168 10.62 26.58 -13.44
N GLY A 169 9.69 26.73 -12.49
CA GLY A 169 8.26 26.53 -12.73
C GLY A 169 7.83 25.07 -12.81
N MET A 170 8.73 24.11 -12.57
CA MET A 170 8.34 22.70 -12.42
C MET A 170 7.61 22.47 -11.11
N THR A 171 6.62 21.59 -11.15
CA THR A 171 6.04 21.01 -9.94
C THR A 171 6.97 19.95 -9.34
N THR A 172 6.70 19.52 -8.11
CA THR A 172 7.38 18.38 -7.50
C THR A 172 7.19 17.11 -8.34
N GLU A 173 6.00 16.94 -8.90
CA GLU A 173 5.60 15.79 -9.70
C GLU A 173 6.37 15.74 -11.02
N ASP A 174 6.53 16.89 -11.70
CA ASP A 174 7.32 16.99 -12.92
C ASP A 174 8.78 16.60 -12.69
N ALA A 175 9.37 17.08 -11.58
CA ALA A 175 10.73 16.74 -11.23
C ALA A 175 10.89 15.26 -10.89
N VAL A 176 9.95 14.68 -10.13
CA VAL A 176 9.94 13.25 -9.83
C VAL A 176 9.92 12.41 -11.10
N LYS A 177 9.13 12.79 -12.12
CA LYS A 177 9.08 12.10 -13.41
C LYS A 177 10.44 12.08 -14.13
N LEU A 178 11.20 13.18 -14.06
CA LEU A 178 12.53 13.30 -14.68
C LEU A 178 13.61 12.56 -13.87
N ILE A 179 13.52 12.61 -12.54
CA ILE A 179 14.50 12.01 -11.64
C ILE A 179 14.36 10.49 -11.61
N ARG A 180 13.13 9.97 -11.64
CA ARG A 180 12.86 8.53 -11.77
C ARG A 180 13.20 8.03 -13.18
N GLY A 181 13.36 6.72 -13.31
CA GLY A 181 13.74 6.09 -14.56
C GLY A 181 14.18 4.65 -14.35
N LYS A 182 14.67 4.02 -15.41
CA LYS A 182 15.11 2.61 -15.36
C LYS A 182 16.35 2.47 -14.46
N ARG A 183 16.39 1.40 -13.67
CA ARG A 183 17.56 1.04 -12.85
C ARG A 183 18.83 0.94 -13.70
N GLY A 184 19.96 1.41 -13.15
CA GLY A 184 21.27 1.44 -13.80
C GLY A 184 21.46 2.56 -14.82
N THR A 185 20.44 3.40 -15.04
CA THR A 185 20.59 4.63 -15.85
C THR A 185 20.98 5.80 -14.97
N THR A 186 21.65 6.79 -15.53
CA THR A 186 22.09 7.98 -14.79
C THR A 186 21.13 9.15 -14.98
N VAL A 187 20.94 9.96 -13.94
CA VAL A 187 20.37 11.31 -13.99
C VAL A 187 21.36 12.29 -13.40
N THR A 188 21.53 13.45 -14.01
CA THR A 188 22.43 14.49 -13.51
C THR A 188 21.61 15.61 -12.90
N LEU A 189 21.77 15.82 -11.58
CA LEU A 189 21.16 16.95 -10.89
C LEU A 189 22.15 18.11 -10.83
N SER A 190 21.73 19.29 -11.27
CA SER A 190 22.45 20.52 -10.98
C SER A 190 21.91 21.10 -9.68
N LEU A 191 22.72 21.07 -8.62
CA LEU A 191 22.36 21.49 -7.27
C LEU A 191 23.03 22.82 -6.95
N ARG A 192 22.27 23.79 -6.46
CA ARG A 192 22.79 25.05 -5.94
C ARG A 192 22.89 24.96 -4.42
N ARG A 193 24.12 25.04 -3.91
CA ARG A 193 24.46 25.02 -2.48
C ARG A 193 25.31 26.24 -2.15
N ARG A 194 24.84 27.06 -1.21
CA ARG A 194 25.53 28.29 -0.76
C ARG A 194 25.97 29.20 -1.93
N GLY A 195 25.13 29.29 -2.96
CA GLY A 195 25.36 30.13 -4.15
C GLY A 195 26.14 29.46 -5.29
N SER A 196 26.85 28.36 -5.04
CA SER A 196 27.58 27.62 -6.08
C SER A 196 26.72 26.51 -6.67
N VAL A 197 26.80 26.31 -7.99
CA VAL A 197 26.13 25.21 -8.69
C VAL A 197 27.10 24.07 -8.93
N MET A 198 26.70 22.85 -8.56
CA MET A 198 27.46 21.62 -8.77
C MET A 198 26.61 20.60 -9.52
N GLN A 199 27.21 19.87 -10.45
CA GLN A 199 26.56 18.76 -11.14
C GLN A 199 26.83 17.46 -10.38
N VAL A 200 25.77 16.74 -10.06
CA VAL A 200 25.82 15.49 -9.31
C VAL A 200 25.21 14.40 -10.20
N PRO A 201 26.03 13.58 -10.88
CA PRO A 201 25.54 12.41 -11.59
C PRO A 201 25.12 11.34 -10.58
N LEU A 202 23.89 10.84 -10.72
CA LEU A 202 23.29 9.86 -9.84
C LEU A 202 22.83 8.66 -10.66
N GLU A 203 23.36 7.49 -10.34
CA GLU A 203 22.83 6.23 -10.88
C GLU A 203 21.49 5.93 -10.22
N ARG A 204 20.46 5.68 -11.03
CA ARG A 204 19.14 5.28 -10.55
C ARG A 204 19.23 3.83 -10.05
N ASP A 205 18.83 3.62 -8.81
CA ASP A 205 18.82 2.30 -8.18
C ASP A 205 17.45 2.00 -7.57
N ARG A 206 17.27 0.75 -7.14
CA ARG A 206 16.14 0.34 -6.31
C ARG A 206 16.35 0.93 -4.91
N ILE A 207 15.44 1.80 -4.50
CA ILE A 207 15.43 2.42 -3.18
C ILE A 207 14.40 1.68 -2.34
N GLU A 208 14.88 1.09 -1.25
CA GLU A 208 14.04 0.41 -0.26
C GLU A 208 13.46 1.46 0.69
N ILE A 209 12.13 1.47 0.79
CA ILE A 209 11.43 2.33 1.76
C ILE A 209 11.25 1.50 3.03
N HIS A 210 12.10 1.76 4.03
CA HIS A 210 11.99 1.11 5.32
C HIS A 210 10.66 1.47 5.99
N ALA A 211 9.88 0.44 6.30
CA ALA A 211 8.62 0.52 6.99
C ALA A 211 8.81 0.66 8.51
N VAL A 212 9.86 0.05 9.07
CA VAL A 212 10.09 -0.01 10.51
C VAL A 212 11.37 0.75 10.89
N ASN A 213 11.26 1.56 11.94
CA ASN A 213 12.40 2.07 12.69
C ASN A 213 12.29 1.56 14.14
N HIS A 214 13.41 1.27 14.80
CA HIS A 214 13.41 0.85 16.20
C HIS A 214 14.61 1.40 16.98
N GLN A 215 14.46 1.51 18.30
CA GLN A 215 15.53 1.87 19.22
C GLN A 215 15.23 1.34 20.64
N VAL A 216 16.26 1.27 21.48
CA VAL A 216 16.09 1.03 22.93
C VAL A 216 16.04 2.37 23.64
N ASN A 217 14.98 2.57 24.41
CA ASN A 217 14.85 3.67 25.36
C ASN A 217 15.10 3.17 26.78
N THR A 218 15.45 4.07 27.69
CA THR A 218 15.62 3.76 29.11
C THR A 218 14.68 4.63 29.92
N THR A 219 13.83 3.99 30.71
CA THR A 219 12.89 4.68 31.60
C THR A 219 13.65 5.39 32.73
N PRO A 220 13.02 6.35 33.44
CA PRO A 220 13.62 6.97 34.62
C PRO A 220 13.98 5.99 35.74
N ASP A 221 13.33 4.83 35.81
CA ASP A 221 13.64 3.76 36.77
C ASP A 221 14.56 2.65 36.21
N GLY A 222 15.21 2.91 35.07
CA GLY A 222 16.29 2.09 34.52
C GLY A 222 15.85 0.88 33.68
N ARG A 223 14.55 0.72 33.40
CA ARG A 223 14.03 -0.34 32.53
C ARG A 223 14.31 -0.02 31.06
N LYS A 224 14.56 -1.05 30.26
CA LYS A 224 14.78 -0.95 28.82
C LYS A 224 13.44 -1.12 28.09
N VAL A 225 13.10 -0.16 27.24
CA VAL A 225 11.88 -0.20 26.42
C VAL A 225 12.26 -0.30 24.96
N GLY A 226 11.77 -1.33 24.28
CA GLY A 226 11.87 -1.45 22.84
C GLY A 226 10.85 -0.56 22.16
N TYR A 227 11.28 0.58 21.63
CA TYR A 227 10.41 1.43 20.82
C TYR A 227 10.50 1.01 19.36
N ILE A 228 9.35 0.71 18.76
CA ILE A 228 9.23 0.34 17.35
C ILE A 228 8.22 1.27 16.69
N ARG A 229 8.62 2.00 15.65
CA ARG A 229 7.74 2.81 14.82
C ARG A 229 7.50 2.12 13.48
N LEU A 230 6.26 1.72 13.24
CA LEU A 230 5.83 1.18 11.95
C LEU A 230 5.14 2.28 11.14
N LYS A 231 5.80 2.77 10.09
CA LYS A 231 5.33 3.88 9.25
C LYS A 231 4.23 3.48 8.27
N GLN A 232 4.31 2.27 7.71
CA GLN A 232 3.38 1.77 6.69
C GLN A 232 3.45 0.24 6.58
N PHE A 233 2.34 -0.39 6.17
CA PHE A 233 2.28 -1.83 5.89
C PHE A 233 2.63 -2.13 4.42
N ASN A 234 3.88 -1.95 4.01
CA ASN A 234 4.37 -2.34 2.68
C ASN A 234 4.88 -3.80 2.66
N ALA A 235 5.39 -4.27 1.51
CA ALA A 235 5.86 -5.65 1.37
C ALA A 235 7.06 -6.02 2.28
N ASN A 236 7.83 -5.04 2.75
CA ASN A 236 8.99 -5.24 3.63
C ASN A 236 8.61 -5.23 5.13
N ALA A 237 7.49 -4.62 5.49
CA ALA A 237 7.08 -4.37 6.87
C ALA A 237 7.14 -5.61 7.78
N THR A 238 6.63 -6.75 7.30
CA THR A 238 6.63 -8.00 8.07
C THR A 238 8.04 -8.48 8.42
N LYS A 239 8.97 -8.40 7.46
CA LYS A 239 10.36 -8.84 7.64
C LYS A 239 11.11 -7.88 8.57
N GLU A 240 10.92 -6.58 8.38
CA GLU A 240 11.57 -5.56 9.19
C GLU A 240 11.06 -5.56 10.63
N MET A 241 9.76 -5.76 10.85
CA MET A 241 9.18 -5.90 12.20
C MET A 241 9.80 -7.09 12.94
N ARG A 242 9.90 -8.25 12.27
CA ARG A 242 10.52 -9.45 12.85
C ARG A 242 11.98 -9.21 13.22
N ALA A 243 12.72 -8.48 12.37
CA ALA A 243 14.12 -8.15 12.64
C ALA A 243 14.24 -7.21 13.85
N ALA A 244 13.42 -6.15 13.91
CA ALA A 244 13.36 -5.20 15.01
C ALA A 244 13.05 -5.90 16.35
N ILE A 245 12.02 -6.76 16.40
CA ILE A 245 11.67 -7.50 17.62
C ILE A 245 12.85 -8.37 18.07
N LYS A 246 13.47 -9.14 17.16
CA LYS A 246 14.61 -10.01 17.50
C LYS A 246 15.83 -9.24 17.99
N GLU A 247 16.12 -8.09 17.39
CA GLU A 247 17.24 -7.26 17.79
C GLU A 247 17.00 -6.63 19.16
N LEU A 248 15.77 -6.17 19.44
CA LEU A 248 15.39 -5.62 20.74
C LEU A 248 15.35 -6.71 21.83
N GLU A 249 14.85 -7.91 21.54
CA GLU A 249 14.94 -9.08 22.43
C GLU A 249 16.40 -9.38 22.80
N SER A 250 17.32 -9.34 21.82
CA SER A 250 18.75 -9.57 22.08
C SER A 250 19.41 -8.50 22.95
N GLN A 251 18.77 -7.33 23.07
CA GLN A 251 19.17 -6.23 23.94
C GLN A 251 18.48 -6.28 25.31
N GLU A 252 17.70 -7.34 25.55
CA GLU A 252 17.00 -7.62 26.81
C GLU A 252 16.07 -6.48 27.20
N VAL A 253 15.23 -6.03 26.26
CA VAL A 253 14.17 -5.05 26.58
C VAL A 253 13.13 -5.68 27.50
N ASP A 254 12.64 -4.91 28.47
CA ASP A 254 11.62 -5.37 29.42
C ASP A 254 10.22 -5.40 28.78
N GLY A 255 10.00 -4.63 27.72
CA GLY A 255 8.72 -4.55 27.00
C GLY A 255 8.77 -3.58 25.82
N TYR A 256 7.64 -3.46 25.13
CA TYR A 256 7.56 -2.77 23.84
C TYR A 256 6.59 -1.60 23.83
N VAL A 257 6.97 -0.53 23.13
CA VAL A 257 6.03 0.50 22.65
C VAL A 257 6.01 0.46 21.13
N LEU A 258 4.89 0.02 20.55
CA LEU A 258 4.65 -0.03 19.12
C LEU A 258 3.90 1.22 18.67
N ASP A 259 4.54 2.10 17.91
CA ASP A 259 3.96 3.33 17.41
C ASP A 259 3.35 3.16 16.00
N LEU A 260 2.02 3.25 15.94
CA LEU A 260 1.20 3.22 14.73
C LEU A 260 0.58 4.60 14.42
N ARG A 261 0.98 5.67 15.12
CA ARG A 261 0.46 7.01 14.87
C ARG A 261 0.80 7.47 13.47
N SER A 262 -0.20 8.04 12.80
CA SER A 262 -0.11 8.54 11.43
C SER A 262 0.32 7.48 10.41
N ASN A 263 0.09 6.19 10.71
CA ASN A 263 0.27 5.09 9.77
C ASN A 263 -1.06 4.84 9.01
N PRO A 264 -1.12 5.13 7.69
CA PRO A 264 -2.36 5.05 6.91
C PRO A 264 -2.79 3.62 6.56
N GLY A 265 -2.05 2.61 7.02
CA GLY A 265 -2.27 1.20 6.75
C GLY A 265 -1.39 0.70 5.60
N GLY A 266 -1.98 -0.07 4.70
CA GLY A 266 -1.29 -0.72 3.59
C GLY A 266 -1.81 -2.14 3.34
N LEU A 267 -0.91 -3.08 3.07
CA LEU A 267 -1.23 -4.46 2.77
C LEU A 267 -1.87 -5.17 3.96
N LEU A 268 -3.08 -5.69 3.77
CA LEU A 268 -3.79 -6.51 4.76
C LEU A 268 -2.93 -7.66 5.27
N MET A 269 -2.31 -8.41 4.35
CA MET A 269 -1.51 -9.58 4.73
C MET A 269 -0.28 -9.19 5.55
N ALA A 270 0.33 -8.01 5.32
CA ALA A 270 1.41 -7.55 6.18
C ALA A 270 0.93 -7.32 7.62
N SER A 271 -0.27 -6.76 7.81
CA SER A 271 -0.88 -6.61 9.15
C SER A 271 -1.17 -7.95 9.81
N VAL A 272 -1.74 -8.90 9.08
CA VAL A 272 -1.99 -10.27 9.57
C VAL A 272 -0.69 -10.97 9.99
N GLU A 273 0.34 -10.92 9.14
CA GLU A 273 1.63 -11.56 9.45
C GLU A 273 2.39 -10.83 10.57
N ILE A 274 2.19 -9.53 10.78
CA ILE A 274 2.73 -8.80 11.93
C ILE A 274 1.98 -9.19 13.20
N ALA A 275 0.65 -9.29 13.18
CA ALA A 275 -0.12 -9.75 14.34
C ALA A 275 0.31 -11.15 14.81
N ARG A 276 0.60 -12.06 13.87
CA ARG A 276 1.19 -13.39 14.14
C ARG A 276 2.56 -13.37 14.82
N GLN A 277 3.26 -12.25 14.80
CA GLN A 277 4.53 -12.11 15.54
C GLN A 277 4.31 -11.80 17.02
N TRP A 278 3.08 -11.46 17.41
CA TRP A 278 2.71 -11.09 18.78
C TRP A 278 1.73 -12.07 19.45
N LEU A 279 1.13 -12.99 18.69
CA LEU A 279 0.09 -13.93 19.13
C LEU A 279 0.42 -15.36 18.68
N ASP A 280 0.20 -16.36 19.54
CA ASP A 280 0.28 -17.77 19.12
C ASP A 280 -1.00 -18.20 18.39
N GLU A 281 -2.14 -17.84 18.98
CA GLU A 281 -3.49 -18.18 18.52
C GLU A 281 -4.46 -16.98 18.65
N GLY A 282 -5.74 -17.20 18.31
CA GLY A 282 -6.77 -16.16 18.30
C GLY A 282 -7.13 -15.65 16.91
N THR A 283 -8.25 -14.93 16.83
CA THR A 283 -8.66 -14.28 15.57
C THR A 283 -7.91 -12.96 15.44
N ILE A 284 -7.48 -12.62 14.23
CA ILE A 284 -6.83 -11.34 13.93
C ILE A 284 -7.85 -10.40 13.31
N VAL A 285 -8.54 -10.87 12.27
CA VAL A 285 -9.53 -10.08 11.54
C VAL A 285 -10.48 -11.00 10.82
N SER A 286 -11.72 -10.57 10.67
CA SER A 286 -12.62 -11.18 9.69
C SER A 286 -13.08 -10.16 8.66
N THR A 287 -13.34 -10.62 7.44
CA THR A 287 -13.90 -9.80 6.37
C THR A 287 -15.29 -10.29 6.05
N LYS A 288 -16.23 -9.38 5.82
CA LYS A 288 -17.61 -9.71 5.41
C LYS A 288 -17.94 -9.06 4.08
N THR A 289 -18.25 -9.87 3.06
CA THR A 289 -18.65 -9.40 1.73
C THR A 289 -20.14 -9.06 1.67
N ARG A 290 -20.61 -8.50 0.54
CA ARG A 290 -22.04 -8.21 0.30
C ARG A 290 -22.93 -9.45 0.34
N ASP A 291 -22.39 -10.60 -0.05
CA ASP A 291 -23.10 -11.88 -0.08
C ASP A 291 -23.10 -12.58 1.29
N GLY A 292 -22.58 -11.91 2.32
CA GLY A 292 -22.47 -12.44 3.68
C GLY A 292 -21.33 -13.44 3.88
N ILE A 293 -20.49 -13.67 2.85
CA ILE A 293 -19.31 -14.54 2.95
C ILE A 293 -18.34 -13.93 3.95
N GLN A 294 -17.91 -14.74 4.91
CA GLN A 294 -16.95 -14.35 5.94
C GLN A 294 -15.64 -15.13 5.77
N ASP A 295 -14.54 -14.41 5.56
CA ASP A 295 -13.17 -14.96 5.61
C ASP A 295 -12.49 -14.50 6.90
N VAL A 296 -11.92 -15.45 7.65
CA VAL A 296 -11.35 -15.21 8.98
C VAL A 296 -9.86 -15.50 8.93
N LYS A 297 -9.05 -14.52 9.34
CA LYS A 297 -7.60 -14.67 9.52
C LYS A 297 -7.30 -14.88 11.00
N ARG A 298 -6.49 -15.89 11.28
CA ARG A 298 -6.12 -16.31 12.64
C ARG A 298 -4.61 -16.31 12.81
N ALA A 299 -4.18 -16.12 14.06
CA ALA A 299 -2.85 -16.50 14.48
C ALA A 299 -2.73 -18.03 14.48
N ASN A 300 -1.57 -18.53 14.06
CA ASN A 300 -1.34 -19.95 13.78
C ASN A 300 0.14 -20.32 13.95
N GLY A 301 0.83 -19.66 14.89
CA GLY A 301 2.28 -19.72 15.01
C GLY A 301 2.73 -19.56 16.45
N ARG A 302 3.99 -19.13 16.61
CA ARG A 302 4.54 -18.75 17.91
C ARG A 302 4.92 -17.27 17.85
N ALA A 303 4.45 -16.50 18.82
CA ALA A 303 4.83 -15.14 19.08
C ALA A 303 6.34 -15.06 19.27
N LEU A 304 6.93 -13.96 18.80
CA LEU A 304 8.36 -13.73 18.90
C LEU A 304 8.79 -13.33 20.32
N THR A 305 7.84 -12.86 21.13
CA THR A 305 8.07 -12.38 22.49
C THR A 305 6.79 -12.43 23.31
N GLU A 306 6.95 -12.76 24.59
CA GLU A 306 5.92 -12.72 25.63
C GLU A 306 5.93 -11.38 26.39
N ALA A 307 6.92 -10.52 26.14
CA ALA A 307 7.05 -9.26 26.86
C ALA A 307 5.83 -8.35 26.60
N PRO A 308 5.38 -7.56 27.60
CA PRO A 308 4.23 -6.67 27.43
C PRO A 308 4.43 -5.65 26.30
N VAL A 309 3.34 -5.32 25.61
CA VAL A 309 3.35 -4.32 24.53
C VAL A 309 2.25 -3.29 24.74
N VAL A 310 2.60 -2.03 24.51
CA VAL A 310 1.68 -0.90 24.44
C VAL A 310 1.70 -0.35 23.02
N ILE A 311 0.53 -0.04 22.46
CA ILE A 311 0.41 0.48 21.09
C ILE A 311 0.00 1.95 21.14
N LEU A 312 0.77 2.81 20.49
CA LEU A 312 0.41 4.21 20.27
C LEU A 312 -0.43 4.35 19.01
N VAL A 313 -1.59 4.98 19.14
CA VAL A 313 -2.53 5.22 18.03
C VAL A 313 -3.03 6.67 18.01
N ASN A 314 -3.41 7.16 16.83
CA ASN A 314 -4.09 8.45 16.68
C ASN A 314 -5.10 8.43 15.52
N GLU A 315 -5.71 9.57 15.26
CA GLU A 315 -6.66 9.79 14.15
C GLU A 315 -6.09 9.48 12.76
N GLY A 316 -4.76 9.46 12.60
CA GLY A 316 -4.07 9.06 11.37
C GLY A 316 -3.77 7.56 11.26
N SER A 317 -3.98 6.78 12.31
CA SER A 317 -3.90 5.33 12.29
C SER A 317 -5.12 4.78 11.55
N ALA A 318 -4.92 4.15 10.39
CA ALA A 318 -6.02 3.72 9.52
C ALA A 318 -5.84 2.31 8.96
N SER A 319 -6.96 1.65 8.61
CA SER A 319 -7.02 0.41 7.84
C SER A 319 -6.16 -0.72 8.44
N ALA A 320 -5.08 -1.14 7.78
CA ALA A 320 -4.21 -2.20 8.28
C ALA A 320 -3.65 -1.93 9.69
N SER A 321 -3.45 -0.65 10.06
CA SER A 321 -3.10 -0.23 11.42
C SER A 321 -4.21 -0.54 12.42
N GLU A 322 -5.46 -0.24 12.05
CA GLU A 322 -6.64 -0.48 12.88
C GLU A 322 -6.91 -1.98 13.05
N ILE A 323 -6.62 -2.78 12.01
CA ILE A 323 -6.68 -4.24 12.09
C ILE A 323 -5.67 -4.76 13.11
N LEU A 324 -4.41 -4.30 13.05
CA LEU A 324 -3.39 -4.73 14.02
C LEU A 324 -3.75 -4.27 15.44
N SER A 325 -4.19 -3.02 15.60
CA SER A 325 -4.63 -2.46 16.87
C SER A 325 -5.79 -3.26 17.46
N GLY A 326 -6.86 -3.49 16.70
CA GLY A 326 -8.02 -4.26 17.17
C GLY A 326 -7.69 -5.73 17.41
N ALA A 327 -6.81 -6.33 16.59
CA ALA A 327 -6.37 -7.71 16.80
C ALA A 327 -5.63 -7.88 18.13
N LEU A 328 -4.71 -6.97 18.45
CA LEU A 328 -3.93 -7.08 19.70
C LEU A 328 -4.71 -6.59 20.93
N GLN A 329 -5.67 -5.68 20.75
CA GLN A 329 -6.57 -5.24 21.82
C GLN A 329 -7.59 -6.33 22.20
N ASP A 330 -8.37 -6.83 21.24
CA ASP A 330 -9.45 -7.81 21.51
C ASP A 330 -8.92 -9.19 21.95
N ASN A 331 -7.62 -9.46 21.77
CA ASN A 331 -6.94 -10.65 22.30
C ASN A 331 -6.16 -10.37 23.60
N ASP A 332 -6.40 -9.24 24.27
CA ASP A 332 -5.73 -8.83 25.52
C ASP A 332 -4.19 -8.82 25.45
N ARG A 333 -3.62 -8.74 24.24
CA ARG A 333 -2.16 -8.75 24.00
C ARG A 333 -1.53 -7.39 24.28
N ALA A 334 -2.27 -6.33 23.98
CA ALA A 334 -1.77 -4.96 23.98
C ALA A 334 -2.77 -3.98 24.57
N VAL A 335 -2.24 -2.99 25.29
CA VAL A 335 -3.01 -1.81 25.70
C VAL A 335 -2.77 -0.69 24.68
N LEU A 336 -3.85 -0.07 24.20
CA LEU A 336 -3.80 1.05 23.27
C LEU A 336 -3.79 2.38 24.03
N VAL A 337 -2.86 3.24 23.64
CA VAL A 337 -2.66 4.58 24.19
C VAL A 337 -2.77 5.61 23.07
N GLY A 338 -3.46 6.73 23.32
CA GLY A 338 -3.49 7.85 22.38
C GLY A 338 -4.90 8.34 22.07
N GLN A 339 -5.23 8.45 20.80
CA GLN A 339 -6.53 8.94 20.34
C GLN A 339 -7.26 7.90 19.48
N LYS A 340 -8.58 8.04 19.34
CA LYS A 340 -9.39 7.18 18.47
C LYS A 340 -8.82 7.17 17.05
N THR A 341 -8.77 5.99 16.44
CA THR A 341 -8.28 5.80 15.07
C THR A 341 -9.26 6.32 14.01
N PHE A 342 -8.82 6.32 12.75
CA PHE A 342 -9.53 6.94 11.63
C PHE A 342 -10.94 6.37 11.36
N GLY A 343 -11.12 5.06 11.44
CA GLY A 343 -12.35 4.36 11.07
C GLY A 343 -12.40 3.90 9.60
N LYS A 344 -11.26 3.53 9.01
CA LYS A 344 -11.18 3.00 7.63
C LYS A 344 -11.27 1.48 7.64
N GLY A 345 -12.46 0.98 7.97
CA GLY A 345 -12.78 -0.44 8.08
C GLY A 345 -13.21 -1.16 6.79
N LEU A 346 -12.91 -0.63 5.61
CA LEU A 346 -13.36 -1.21 4.34
C LEU A 346 -12.22 -1.93 3.60
N VAL A 347 -12.54 -3.05 2.96
CA VAL A 347 -11.63 -3.82 2.12
C VAL A 347 -11.70 -3.31 0.70
N GLN A 348 -10.59 -2.78 0.20
CA GLN A 348 -10.46 -2.42 -1.22
C GLN A 348 -9.82 -3.57 -2.00
N SER A 349 -10.45 -3.97 -3.09
CA SER A 349 -9.81 -4.76 -4.13
C SER A 349 -9.17 -3.84 -5.15
N VAL A 350 -7.91 -4.12 -5.48
CA VAL A 350 -7.17 -3.42 -6.52
C VAL A 350 -7.26 -4.24 -7.80
N ARG A 351 -7.74 -3.63 -8.90
CA ARG A 351 -7.91 -4.27 -10.20
C ARG A 351 -7.14 -3.49 -11.26
N SER A 352 -6.26 -4.18 -11.99
CA SER A 352 -5.67 -3.62 -13.22
C SER A 352 -6.71 -3.65 -14.34
N LEU A 353 -6.65 -2.65 -15.21
CA LEU A 353 -7.50 -2.54 -16.41
C LEU A 353 -6.65 -2.70 -17.68
N SER A 354 -7.29 -2.89 -18.84
CA SER A 354 -6.59 -3.29 -20.08
C SER A 354 -5.63 -2.24 -20.65
N ASP A 355 -5.84 -0.96 -20.37
CA ASP A 355 -5.01 0.16 -20.81
C ASP A 355 -3.83 0.48 -19.85
N GLY A 356 -3.63 -0.35 -18.83
CA GLY A 356 -2.62 -0.14 -17.79
C GLY A 356 -3.05 0.79 -16.67
N SER A 357 -4.28 1.32 -16.71
CA SER A 357 -4.92 1.99 -15.59
C SER A 357 -5.35 0.98 -14.52
N GLY A 358 -5.89 1.47 -13.41
CA GLY A 358 -6.37 0.62 -12.33
C GLY A 358 -7.62 1.16 -11.68
N MET A 359 -8.20 0.32 -10.83
CA MET A 359 -9.36 0.69 -10.03
C MET A 359 -9.24 0.09 -8.64
N THR A 360 -9.64 0.89 -7.65
CA THR A 360 -9.94 0.40 -6.31
C THR A 360 -11.44 0.26 -6.16
N VAL A 361 -11.91 -0.85 -5.60
CA VAL A 361 -13.33 -1.11 -5.35
C VAL A 361 -13.53 -1.65 -3.95
N THR A 362 -14.48 -1.10 -3.20
CA THR A 362 -14.88 -1.62 -1.89
C THR A 362 -15.65 -2.93 -2.07
N ILE A 363 -15.13 -4.03 -1.53
CA ILE A 363 -15.71 -5.38 -1.72
C ILE A 363 -16.19 -6.06 -0.43
N ALA A 364 -15.69 -5.58 0.70
CA ALA A 364 -15.97 -6.15 2.00
C ALA A 364 -15.71 -5.11 3.09
N LYS A 365 -16.09 -5.44 4.33
CA LYS A 365 -15.72 -4.70 5.53
C LYS A 365 -14.93 -5.56 6.50
N TYR A 366 -14.03 -4.94 7.25
CA TYR A 366 -13.26 -5.57 8.32
C TYR A 366 -14.07 -5.57 9.62
N LEU A 367 -14.01 -6.68 10.33
CA LEU A 367 -14.49 -6.81 11.69
C LEU A 367 -13.32 -7.22 12.60
N THR A 368 -13.27 -6.62 13.79
CA THR A 368 -12.31 -7.01 14.82
C THR A 368 -12.60 -8.44 15.33
N PRO A 369 -11.70 -9.06 16.10
CA PRO A 369 -11.93 -10.39 16.68
C PRO A 369 -13.26 -10.51 17.46
N ASP A 370 -13.69 -9.46 18.16
CA ASP A 370 -14.97 -9.43 18.87
C ASP A 370 -16.18 -9.11 17.96
N GLY A 371 -15.96 -8.99 16.65
CA GLY A 371 -17.02 -8.75 15.66
C GLY A 371 -17.39 -7.27 15.48
N ASN A 372 -16.63 -6.34 16.05
CA ASN A 372 -16.91 -4.91 15.93
C ASN A 372 -16.58 -4.41 14.52
N ASP A 373 -17.46 -3.57 13.96
CA ASP A 373 -17.22 -2.90 12.67
C ASP A 373 -16.26 -1.72 12.86
N ILE A 374 -15.15 -1.73 12.13
CA ILE A 374 -14.16 -0.65 12.19
C ILE A 374 -14.65 0.58 11.41
N HIS A 375 -15.47 0.39 10.37
CA HIS A 375 -15.81 1.47 9.44
C HIS A 375 -16.61 2.57 10.15
N LYS A 376 -16.14 3.83 10.06
CA LYS A 376 -16.68 5.04 10.75
C LYS A 376 -16.53 5.02 12.29
N HIS A 377 -16.37 3.84 12.90
CA HIS A 377 -16.25 3.69 14.34
C HIS A 377 -14.81 3.81 14.84
N GLY A 378 -13.83 3.33 14.06
CA GLY A 378 -12.43 3.22 14.49
C GLY A 378 -12.25 2.29 15.69
N ILE A 379 -11.03 2.26 16.22
CA ILE A 379 -10.62 1.59 17.44
C ILE A 379 -10.39 2.66 18.50
N ARG A 380 -10.97 2.47 19.69
CA ARG A 380 -10.79 3.40 20.81
C ARG A 380 -9.58 2.96 21.65
N PRO A 381 -8.71 3.90 22.06
CA PRO A 381 -7.63 3.57 22.96
C PRO A 381 -8.18 3.25 24.35
N ASP A 382 -7.52 2.33 25.05
CA ASP A 382 -7.81 2.01 26.46
C ASP A 382 -7.39 3.16 27.38
N VAL A 383 -6.29 3.84 27.04
CA VAL A 383 -5.76 4.99 27.76
C VAL A 383 -5.71 6.21 26.84
N PRO A 384 -6.62 7.19 27.00
CA PRO A 384 -6.60 8.39 26.19
C PRO A 384 -5.34 9.22 26.50
N ALA A 385 -4.69 9.71 25.44
CA ALA A 385 -3.57 10.64 25.52
C ALA A 385 -3.60 11.59 24.33
N GLU A 386 -3.63 12.90 24.61
CA GLU A 386 -3.69 13.96 23.61
C GLU A 386 -2.44 14.83 23.67
N MET A 387 -2.01 15.32 22.52
CA MET A 387 -0.96 16.33 22.43
C MET A 387 -1.57 17.73 22.49
N THR A 388 -0.87 18.65 23.14
CA THR A 388 -1.27 20.07 23.09
C THR A 388 -1.02 20.64 21.69
N LYS A 389 -1.76 21.67 21.27
CA LYS A 389 -1.52 22.35 19.97
C LYS A 389 -0.06 22.78 19.79
N LYS A 390 0.53 23.35 20.84
CA LYS A 390 1.94 23.79 20.85
C LYS A 390 2.89 22.61 20.64
N GLU A 391 2.59 21.46 21.23
CA GLU A 391 3.37 20.24 21.03
C GLU A 391 3.25 19.76 19.58
N ILE A 392 2.04 19.69 19.03
CA ILE A 392 1.81 19.29 17.63
C ILE A 392 2.61 20.17 16.65
N GLU A 393 2.69 21.48 16.91
CA GLU A 393 3.42 22.43 16.06
C GLU A 393 4.94 22.34 16.20
N SER A 394 5.46 21.80 17.30
CA SER A 394 6.89 21.82 17.62
C SER A 394 7.57 20.45 17.59
N LEU A 395 6.81 19.36 17.74
CA LEU A 395 7.32 18.00 17.76
C LEU A 395 7.74 17.57 16.36
N THR A 396 9.00 17.15 16.22
CA THR A 396 9.50 16.62 14.94
C THR A 396 9.43 15.10 14.89
N VAL A 397 9.66 14.51 13.72
CA VAL A 397 9.67 13.04 13.55
C VAL A 397 10.76 12.39 14.41
N GLU A 398 11.88 13.09 14.60
CA GLU A 398 13.02 12.65 15.41
C GLU A 398 12.73 12.69 16.91
N ASP A 399 11.75 13.49 17.34
CA ASP A 399 11.34 13.56 18.74
C ASP A 399 10.37 12.43 19.12
N LEU A 400 9.82 11.69 18.15
CA LEU A 400 8.85 10.61 18.39
C LEU A 400 9.51 9.43 19.11
N GLY A 401 8.86 8.93 20.15
CA GLY A 401 9.43 7.88 20.99
C GLY A 401 10.50 8.39 21.96
N SER A 402 10.64 9.70 22.14
CA SER A 402 11.57 10.31 23.11
C SER A 402 10.83 10.89 24.31
N SER A 403 11.58 11.32 25.32
CA SER A 403 11.03 12.03 26.48
C SER A 403 10.34 13.35 26.15
N LYS A 404 10.49 13.91 24.94
CA LYS A 404 9.75 15.11 24.50
C LYS A 404 8.32 14.80 24.07
N ASP A 405 8.06 13.60 23.58
CA ASP A 405 6.74 13.14 23.10
C ASP A 405 5.83 12.76 24.27
N SER A 406 4.77 13.54 24.50
CA SER A 406 3.85 13.35 25.62
C SER A 406 3.07 12.05 25.55
N GLN A 407 2.64 11.63 24.36
CA GLN A 407 1.93 10.36 24.21
C GLN A 407 2.86 9.18 24.45
N TYR A 408 4.12 9.26 23.98
CA TYR A 408 5.12 8.24 24.30
C TYR A 408 5.36 8.14 25.81
N ARG A 409 5.47 9.25 26.55
CA ARG A 409 5.59 9.22 28.01
C ARG A 409 4.40 8.52 28.69
N VAL A 410 3.19 8.70 28.18
CA VAL A 410 2.00 7.98 28.68
C VAL A 410 2.08 6.50 28.37
N ALA A 411 2.50 6.12 27.16
CA ALA A 411 2.69 4.72 26.79
C ALA A 411 3.78 4.03 27.61
N GLU A 412 4.93 4.69 27.80
CA GLU A 412 6.02 4.21 28.65
C GLU A 412 5.54 4.02 30.10
N SER A 413 4.82 5.01 30.66
CA SER A 413 4.27 4.89 32.01
C SER A 413 3.25 3.73 32.13
N THR A 414 2.45 3.52 31.08
CA THR A 414 1.47 2.43 31.01
C THR A 414 2.17 1.07 30.98
N LEU A 415 3.20 0.94 30.16
CA LEU A 415 4.03 -0.26 30.09
C LEU A 415 4.72 -0.56 31.42
N VAL A 416 5.31 0.46 32.07
CA VAL A 416 5.94 0.33 33.39
C VAL A 416 4.95 -0.17 34.45
N LYS A 417 3.68 0.29 34.40
CA LYS A 417 2.63 -0.22 35.30
C LYS A 417 2.34 -1.70 35.05
N GLN A 418 2.25 -2.13 33.79
CA GLN A 418 2.06 -3.55 33.44
C GLN A 418 3.21 -4.41 33.94
N LEU A 419 4.46 -3.97 33.74
CA LEU A 419 5.65 -4.68 34.20
C LEU A 419 5.69 -4.82 35.74
N ARG A 420 5.27 -3.79 36.46
CA ARG A 420 5.16 -3.86 37.93
C ARG A 420 4.06 -4.81 38.39
N ALA A 421 2.93 -4.86 37.69
CA ALA A 421 1.85 -5.80 37.99
C ALA A 421 2.27 -7.25 37.72
N ALA A 422 2.95 -7.52 36.61
CA ALA A 422 3.49 -8.84 36.25
C ALA A 422 4.64 -9.30 37.18
N ALA A 423 5.37 -8.38 37.81
CA ALA A 423 6.34 -8.74 38.84
C ALA A 423 5.67 -9.14 40.18
N GLY A 424 4.42 -8.70 40.42
CA GLY A 424 3.65 -8.99 41.63
C GLY A 424 2.68 -10.17 41.51
N ALA A 425 2.31 -10.57 40.29
CA ALA A 425 1.46 -11.71 39.96
C ALA A 425 2.18 -12.59 38.93
N ALA A 426 2.14 -13.93 39.06
CA ALA A 426 2.77 -14.86 38.12
C ALA A 426 2.05 -14.94 36.75
N THR A 427 1.66 -13.81 36.19
CA THR A 427 0.82 -13.69 35.00
C THR A 427 1.41 -12.63 34.08
N GLY A 428 2.44 -13.01 33.31
CA GLY A 428 2.73 -12.35 32.04
C GLY A 428 1.59 -12.64 31.05
N PHE A 429 1.57 -11.93 29.92
CA PHE A 429 0.65 -12.30 28.84
C PHE A 429 0.98 -13.72 28.38
N ASP A 430 -0.02 -14.61 28.41
CA ASP A 430 0.11 -15.96 27.84
C ASP A 430 -0.35 -15.92 26.39
N PRO A 431 0.57 -16.06 25.41
CA PRO A 431 0.22 -16.00 24.00
C PRO A 431 -0.71 -17.13 23.53
N SER A 432 -0.89 -18.16 24.36
CA SER A 432 -1.85 -19.25 24.16
C SER A 432 -3.22 -19.02 24.83
N SER A 433 -3.50 -17.84 25.38
CA SER A 433 -4.76 -17.50 26.06
C SER A 433 -5.73 -16.63 25.23
N ALA A 434 -5.58 -16.63 23.91
CA ALA A 434 -6.26 -15.70 23.00
C ALA A 434 -7.78 -15.98 22.83
N ASN A 435 -8.51 -15.05 22.21
CA ASN A 435 -9.98 -15.01 22.18
C ASN A 435 -10.69 -16.06 21.27
N LEU A 436 -10.15 -17.29 21.17
CA LEU A 436 -10.72 -18.40 20.39
C LEU A 436 -12.27 -18.53 20.43
N PRO A 437 -12.96 -18.33 21.58
CA PRO A 437 -14.43 -18.47 21.68
C PRO A 437 -15.26 -17.42 20.94
N ALA A 438 -14.70 -16.25 20.59
CA ALA A 438 -15.40 -15.21 19.82
C ALA A 438 -15.58 -15.61 18.35
N ALA A 439 -14.78 -16.57 17.88
CA ALA A 439 -14.69 -16.95 16.48
C ALA A 439 -15.48 -18.21 16.10
N LEU A 440 -15.99 -18.93 17.10
CA LEU A 440 -16.95 -20.01 16.94
C LEU A 440 -18.33 -19.37 17.07
N GLY A 441 -19.01 -19.15 15.94
CA GLY A 441 -20.38 -18.66 15.95
C GLY A 441 -21.28 -19.53 16.85
N PRO A 442 -22.50 -19.08 17.18
CA PRO A 442 -23.39 -19.78 18.11
C PRO A 442 -23.72 -21.23 17.74
N ALA A 443 -23.39 -21.69 16.52
CA ALA A 443 -23.58 -23.05 16.05
C ALA A 443 -22.48 -24.06 16.44
N GLN A 444 -21.40 -23.64 17.12
CA GLN A 444 -20.31 -24.52 17.56
C GLN A 444 -19.98 -24.42 19.05
N ARG A 445 -20.92 -23.92 19.86
CA ARG A 445 -20.87 -24.01 21.33
C ARG A 445 -21.70 -25.18 21.84
#